data_AF-A0A7S1VD50-F1
#
_entry.id   AF-A0A7S1VD50-F1
#
_cell.length_a   1.000
_cell.length_b   1.000
_cell.length_c   1.000
_cell.angle_alpha   90.00
_cell.angle_beta   90.00
_cell.angle_gamma   90.00
#
_symmetry.space_group_name_H-M   'P 1'
#
loop_
_entity.id
_entity.type
_entity.pdbx_description
1 polymer ?
#
loop_
_entity_poly.entity_id
_entity_poly.type
_entity_poly.pdbx_seq_one_letter_code
_entity_poly.pdbx_strand_id
1 'polypeptide(L)'
;PSLTSSPSPGTLTPRHPTLFIMSEMHPIMERLHQTATLLRKNALLARRSSRSTAAQVLVPIFFVAFLFVLQQALSANQRRGDFIRYIPDSTVTELEEFDVCYAPLSGEDEASLCGGLGFTSVDDPNTVDIIQRLAVRGGSDEDGPLPIVGFRTTSEANFYLEANPRTLRGLVHIEFDYGCSQLDVGEQDCYASNHSLSEVQGISYHIQYNQSVVFTLGVANNPTAEVLLPLQRLVDQTILETFGEERGVELVDYAYRLRKYPHPELITTDVIRTAGPPFFFAALCFNLVIQVGAIAREKEFHLRESMRVMGLYTSSYWVSWTITNIIFNTISVASLIVAALIFQFDFFLKNAAGLYIVHFWLFGMSLVPLAMVLSTFVSKAATANSLGFGVFIFGALVQSFASLIFDEDTDVGYRILFSFIPMSLFSAGLTTLSQA
;
A
#
# COMPACT_ATOMS: atom_id res chain seq x y z
N PRO A 1 42.41 26.11 91.65
CA PRO A 1 41.27 27.05 91.85
C PRO A 1 40.79 27.62 90.52
N SER A 2 39.48 27.50 90.24
CA SER A 2 38.67 28.34 89.31
C SER A 2 39.18 28.69 87.89
N LEU A 3 38.71 27.91 86.90
CA LEU A 3 37.89 28.28 85.72
C LEU A 3 37.76 29.74 85.19
N THR A 4 37.33 29.80 83.91
CA THR A 4 36.88 30.94 83.06
C THR A 4 37.99 31.69 82.29
N SER A 5 37.86 32.09 81.00
CA SER A 5 36.75 32.04 80.01
C SER A 5 37.26 31.97 78.53
N SER A 6 36.35 31.77 77.56
CA SER A 6 36.52 32.02 76.10
C SER A 6 35.34 32.89 75.60
N PRO A 7 35.38 33.58 74.42
CA PRO A 7 35.46 33.00 73.05
C PRO A 7 36.49 33.77 72.17
N SER A 8 36.49 33.89 70.83
CA SER A 8 35.62 33.49 69.68
C SER A 8 36.45 33.35 68.36
N PRO A 9 35.91 32.82 67.24
CA PRO A 9 36.70 32.55 66.01
C PRO A 9 36.63 33.67 64.94
N GLY A 10 37.74 33.84 64.19
CA GLY A 10 37.82 34.75 63.04
C GLY A 10 37.12 34.22 61.79
N THR A 11 36.35 35.09 61.14
CA THR A 11 35.45 34.78 60.01
C THR A 11 36.19 34.56 58.67
N LEU A 12 35.87 33.46 57.99
CA LEU A 12 36.15 33.29 56.56
C LEU A 12 35.24 34.21 55.73
N THR A 13 35.83 35.01 54.84
CA THR A 13 35.11 35.79 53.81
C THR A 13 35.20 35.12 52.43
N PRO A 14 34.20 35.31 51.55
CA PRO A 14 33.98 34.41 50.42
C PRO A 14 34.87 34.68 49.20
N ARG A 15 35.21 33.62 48.46
CA ARG A 15 35.84 33.72 47.14
C ARG A 15 34.91 34.42 46.15
N HIS A 16 35.44 35.36 45.35
CA HIS A 16 34.68 36.08 44.32
C HIS A 16 34.10 35.13 43.26
N PRO A 17 32.82 35.28 42.86
CA PRO A 17 32.17 34.39 41.89
C PRO A 17 32.71 34.55 40.45
N THR A 18 33.24 35.72 40.10
CA THR A 18 33.79 36.00 38.76
C THR A 18 35.00 35.12 38.40
N LEU A 19 35.85 34.81 39.38
CA LEU A 19 37.04 33.97 39.20
C LEU A 19 36.67 32.51 38.92
N PHE A 20 35.56 32.03 39.50
CA PHE A 20 35.03 30.67 39.28
C PHE A 20 34.42 30.52 37.88
N ILE A 21 33.69 31.54 37.41
CA ILE A 21 33.12 31.57 36.05
C ILE A 21 34.23 31.58 35.00
N MET A 22 35.32 32.34 35.20
CA MET A 22 36.45 32.34 34.26
C MET A 22 37.20 31.00 34.21
N SER A 23 37.32 30.27 35.33
CA SER A 23 37.93 28.93 35.33
C SER A 23 37.09 27.86 34.64
N GLU A 24 35.76 27.94 34.73
CA GLU A 24 34.83 27.03 34.02
C GLU A 24 34.74 27.36 32.52
N MET A 25 34.84 28.64 32.15
CA MET A 25 34.67 29.08 30.75
C MET A 25 35.89 28.78 29.86
N HIS A 26 37.11 28.76 30.44
CA HIS A 26 38.35 28.45 29.71
C HIS A 26 38.33 27.08 29.00
N PRO A 27 38.06 25.93 29.67
CA PRO A 27 38.03 24.62 29.01
C PRO A 27 36.88 24.47 28.00
N ILE A 28 35.78 25.21 28.16
CA ILE A 28 34.67 25.22 27.19
C ILE A 28 35.11 25.95 25.91
N MET A 29 35.71 27.13 26.05
CA MET A 29 36.21 27.92 24.93
C MET A 29 37.32 27.18 24.16
N GLU A 30 38.19 26.46 24.86
CA GLU A 30 39.22 25.62 24.25
C GLU A 30 38.61 24.45 23.45
N ARG A 31 37.61 23.74 24.02
CA ARG A 31 36.88 22.68 23.30
C ARG A 31 36.18 23.19 22.05
N LEU A 32 35.59 24.38 22.11
CA LEU A 32 34.96 25.04 20.95
C LEU A 32 35.99 25.40 19.88
N HIS A 33 37.14 25.96 20.27
CA HIS A 33 38.24 26.28 19.35
C HIS A 33 38.82 25.03 18.66
N GLN A 34 39.05 23.95 19.42
CA GLN A 34 39.45 22.65 18.88
C GLN A 34 38.39 22.11 17.90
N THR A 35 37.11 22.16 18.25
CA THR A 35 36.00 21.70 17.40
C THR A 35 35.89 22.49 16.10
N ALA A 36 36.02 23.82 16.15
CA ALA A 36 36.02 24.69 14.96
C ALA A 36 37.21 24.39 14.03
N THR A 37 38.39 24.11 14.61
CA THR A 37 39.60 23.71 13.86
C THR A 37 39.40 22.36 13.17
N LEU A 38 38.78 21.38 13.85
CA LEU A 38 38.41 20.09 13.26
C LEU A 38 37.35 20.21 12.17
N LEU A 39 36.35 21.08 12.34
CA LEU A 39 35.36 21.36 11.29
C LEU A 39 36.03 21.92 10.03
N ARG A 40 37.01 22.83 10.18
CA ARG A 40 37.82 23.33 9.05
C ARG A 40 38.64 22.21 8.39
N LYS A 41 39.25 21.32 9.18
CA LYS A 41 39.95 20.11 8.69
C LYS A 41 38.98 19.20 7.91
N ASN A 42 37.78 18.93 8.42
CA ASN A 42 36.79 18.08 7.78
C ASN A 42 36.26 18.70 6.47
N ALA A 43 36.05 20.02 6.43
CA ALA A 43 35.69 20.73 5.20
C ALA A 43 36.81 20.69 4.13
N LEU A 44 38.08 20.81 4.54
CA LEU A 44 39.23 20.63 3.65
C LEU A 44 39.37 19.19 3.16
N LEU A 45 39.11 18.20 4.02
CA LEU A 45 39.07 16.78 3.64
C LEU A 45 37.98 16.53 2.60
N ALA A 46 36.76 17.00 2.82
CA ALA A 46 35.65 16.90 1.87
C ALA A 46 35.99 17.52 0.51
N ARG A 47 36.57 18.74 0.51
CA ARG A 47 37.05 19.39 -0.72
C ARG A 47 38.13 18.58 -1.44
N ARG A 48 39.02 17.90 -0.70
CA ARG A 48 40.06 17.01 -1.26
C ARG A 48 39.49 15.69 -1.76
N SER A 49 38.48 15.12 -1.10
CA SER A 49 37.74 13.93 -1.51
C SER A 49 36.53 14.28 -2.39
N SER A 50 36.73 15.19 -3.36
CA SER A 50 35.66 15.77 -4.18
C SER A 50 34.72 14.74 -4.81
N ARG A 51 35.23 13.58 -5.25
CA ARG A 51 34.41 12.47 -5.78
C ARG A 51 33.39 11.94 -4.78
N SER A 52 33.77 11.81 -3.51
CA SER A 52 32.89 11.31 -2.44
C SER A 52 31.83 12.35 -2.07
N THR A 53 32.23 13.62 -1.99
CA THR A 53 31.32 14.73 -1.65
C THR A 53 30.38 15.06 -2.81
N ALA A 54 30.82 14.95 -4.07
CA ALA A 54 29.94 15.01 -5.23
C ALA A 54 28.91 13.87 -5.22
N ALA A 55 29.32 12.65 -4.89
CA ALA A 55 28.39 11.52 -4.79
C ALA A 55 27.31 11.73 -3.71
N GLN A 56 27.64 12.33 -2.55
CA GLN A 56 26.65 12.68 -1.52
C GLN A 56 25.55 13.66 -2.01
N VAL A 57 25.82 14.47 -3.03
CA VAL A 57 24.84 15.44 -3.59
C VAL A 57 24.14 14.87 -4.82
N LEU A 58 24.88 14.16 -5.69
CA LEU A 58 24.38 13.64 -6.96
C LEU A 58 23.56 12.34 -6.82
N VAL A 59 23.85 11.49 -5.82
CA VAL A 59 23.13 10.22 -5.65
C VAL A 59 21.64 10.42 -5.33
N PRO A 60 21.23 11.35 -4.44
CA PRO A 60 19.81 11.67 -4.28
C PRO A 60 19.14 12.16 -5.55
N ILE A 61 19.79 13.04 -6.31
CA ILE A 61 19.29 13.54 -7.60
C ILE A 61 19.12 12.38 -8.60
N PHE A 62 20.07 11.45 -8.65
CA PHE A 62 20.02 10.27 -9.51
C PHE A 62 18.85 9.34 -9.17
N PHE A 63 18.64 9.01 -7.89
CA PHE A 63 17.51 8.16 -7.50
C PHE A 63 16.15 8.82 -7.78
N VAL A 64 16.04 10.13 -7.59
CA VAL A 64 14.82 10.89 -7.92
C VAL A 64 14.60 10.94 -9.45
N ALA A 65 15.65 11.16 -10.24
CA ALA A 65 15.58 11.11 -11.70
C ALA A 65 15.21 9.70 -12.21
N PHE A 66 15.69 8.64 -11.55
CA PHE A 66 15.29 7.27 -11.86
C PHE A 66 13.80 7.03 -11.54
N LEU A 67 13.30 7.50 -10.39
CA LEU A 67 11.88 7.46 -10.07
C LEU A 67 11.02 8.17 -11.14
N PHE A 68 11.50 9.28 -11.70
CA PHE A 68 10.80 9.99 -12.77
C PHE A 68 10.74 9.15 -14.06
N VAL A 69 11.86 8.51 -14.44
CA VAL A 69 11.87 7.56 -15.58
C VAL A 69 10.94 6.37 -15.33
N LEU A 70 10.91 5.83 -14.10
CA LEU A 70 10.01 4.76 -13.71
C LEU A 70 8.54 5.20 -13.78
N GLN A 71 8.22 6.44 -13.39
CA GLN A 71 6.88 7.01 -13.55
C GLN A 71 6.47 7.08 -15.02
N GLN A 72 7.32 7.64 -15.89
CA GLN A 72 7.02 7.69 -17.32
C GLN A 72 6.83 6.29 -17.92
N ALA A 73 7.64 5.30 -17.52
CA ALA A 73 7.51 3.91 -17.98
C ALA A 73 6.22 3.24 -17.48
N LEU A 74 5.84 3.43 -16.22
CA LEU A 74 4.61 2.88 -15.64
C LEU A 74 3.36 3.51 -16.24
N SER A 75 3.31 4.85 -16.37
CA SER A 75 2.21 5.54 -17.04
C SER A 75 2.11 5.14 -18.52
N ALA A 76 3.23 4.99 -19.24
CA ALA A 76 3.24 4.49 -20.62
C ALA A 76 2.71 3.06 -20.76
N ASN A 77 2.96 2.18 -19.77
CA ASN A 77 2.41 0.84 -19.76
C ASN A 77 0.91 0.84 -19.44
N GLN A 78 0.48 1.62 -18.44
CA GLN A 78 -0.91 1.69 -18.01
C GLN A 78 -1.85 2.29 -19.06
N ARG A 79 -1.37 3.22 -19.91
CA ARG A 79 -2.07 3.75 -21.08
C ARG A 79 -2.56 2.69 -22.09
N ARG A 80 -2.09 1.45 -21.96
CA ARG A 80 -2.54 0.31 -22.78
C ARG A 80 -3.82 -0.35 -22.25
N GLY A 81 -4.15 -0.18 -20.98
CA GLY A 81 -5.36 -0.75 -20.37
C GLY A 81 -6.59 0.13 -20.62
N ASP A 82 -7.69 -0.50 -21.02
CA ASP A 82 -8.97 0.17 -21.32
C ASP A 82 -9.44 1.10 -20.19
N PHE A 83 -9.26 0.71 -18.93
CA PHE A 83 -9.68 1.51 -17.77
C PHE A 83 -8.93 2.85 -17.59
N ILE A 84 -7.74 3.00 -18.18
CA ILE A 84 -6.86 4.16 -17.98
C ILE A 84 -6.69 4.98 -19.25
N ARG A 85 -6.80 4.36 -20.43
CA ARG A 85 -6.65 5.01 -21.73
C ARG A 85 -7.70 6.09 -21.95
N TYR A 86 -7.34 7.15 -22.70
CA TYR A 86 -8.33 8.08 -23.26
C TYR A 86 -9.25 7.38 -24.26
N ILE A 87 -10.54 7.28 -23.93
CA ILE A 87 -11.58 6.70 -24.80
C ILE A 87 -12.61 7.81 -25.09
N PRO A 88 -12.48 8.55 -26.21
CA PRO A 88 -13.43 9.61 -26.58
C PRO A 88 -14.74 9.05 -27.15
N ASP A 89 -14.66 7.87 -27.76
CA ASP A 89 -15.79 7.11 -28.27
C ASP A 89 -15.52 5.63 -27.97
N SER A 90 -16.49 4.98 -27.36
CA SER A 90 -16.45 3.57 -26.97
C SER A 90 -17.27 2.73 -27.94
N THR A 91 -16.72 1.58 -28.32
CA THR A 91 -17.45 0.60 -29.13
C THR A 91 -18.66 0.08 -28.36
N VAL A 92 -19.75 -0.12 -29.10
CA VAL A 92 -20.91 -0.85 -28.59
C VAL A 92 -20.55 -2.33 -28.58
N THR A 93 -20.71 -2.97 -27.42
CA THR A 93 -20.47 -4.41 -27.22
C THR A 93 -21.82 -5.09 -27.10
N GLU A 94 -22.06 -6.13 -27.89
CA GLU A 94 -23.24 -6.98 -27.73
C GLU A 94 -23.04 -7.88 -26.51
N LEU A 95 -24.11 -8.14 -25.76
CA LEU A 95 -24.02 -9.00 -24.59
C LEU A 95 -23.91 -10.46 -25.06
N GLU A 96 -22.90 -11.16 -24.57
CA GLU A 96 -22.72 -12.59 -24.84
C GLU A 96 -23.94 -13.39 -24.34
N GLU A 97 -24.23 -14.50 -25.01
CA GLU A 97 -25.29 -15.43 -24.61
C GLU A 97 -24.85 -16.21 -23.36
N PHE A 98 -25.81 -16.68 -22.56
CA PHE A 98 -25.56 -17.36 -21.29
C PHE A 98 -25.05 -18.81 -21.45
N ASP A 99 -24.30 -19.09 -22.51
CA ASP A 99 -23.78 -20.41 -22.86
C ASP A 99 -22.27 -20.56 -22.53
N VAL A 100 -21.52 -19.47 -22.40
CA VAL A 100 -20.05 -19.49 -22.26
C VAL A 100 -19.58 -20.25 -21.02
N CYS A 101 -19.08 -21.48 -21.22
CA CYS A 101 -18.31 -22.22 -20.21
C CYS A 101 -16.88 -21.69 -20.15
N TYR A 102 -16.46 -21.21 -18.98
CA TYR A 102 -15.09 -20.77 -18.76
C TYR A 102 -14.16 -21.95 -18.44
N ALA A 103 -13.41 -22.40 -19.44
CA ALA A 103 -12.29 -23.31 -19.24
C ALA A 103 -11.22 -22.64 -18.35
N PRO A 104 -10.82 -23.24 -17.21
CA PRO A 104 -9.65 -22.77 -16.49
C PRO A 104 -8.38 -23.05 -17.30
N LEU A 105 -7.37 -22.17 -17.21
CA LEU A 105 -6.05 -22.35 -17.84
C LEU A 105 -5.31 -23.66 -17.46
N SER A 106 -5.83 -24.45 -16.52
CA SER A 106 -5.18 -25.61 -15.91
C SER A 106 -5.36 -26.93 -16.66
N GLY A 107 -5.79 -26.93 -17.93
CA GLY A 107 -5.79 -28.14 -18.77
C GLY A 107 -6.68 -29.28 -18.27
N GLU A 108 -7.72 -28.96 -17.51
CA GLU A 108 -8.82 -29.86 -17.13
C GLU A 108 -9.89 -29.81 -18.23
N ASP A 109 -10.59 -30.92 -18.51
CA ASP A 109 -11.48 -31.04 -19.67
C ASP A 109 -12.61 -30.00 -19.66
N GLU A 110 -12.70 -29.26 -20.76
CA GLU A 110 -13.58 -28.09 -20.99
C GLU A 110 -15.07 -28.40 -20.70
N ALA A 111 -15.53 -29.59 -21.08
CA ALA A 111 -16.90 -30.07 -20.83
C ALA A 111 -17.20 -30.47 -19.37
N SER A 112 -16.18 -30.63 -18.51
CA SER A 112 -16.36 -31.13 -17.13
C SER A 112 -16.67 -30.05 -16.09
N LEU A 113 -16.60 -28.76 -16.47
CA LEU A 113 -16.86 -27.60 -15.61
C LEU A 113 -18.07 -26.74 -16.05
N CYS A 114 -18.81 -27.17 -17.09
CA CYS A 114 -20.07 -26.54 -17.50
C CYS A 114 -21.18 -26.79 -16.46
N GLY A 115 -21.14 -26.06 -15.35
CA GLY A 115 -22.12 -26.19 -14.27
C GLY A 115 -23.57 -25.93 -14.70
N GLY A 116 -24.51 -26.42 -13.91
CA GLY A 116 -25.94 -26.16 -14.11
C GLY A 116 -26.41 -24.81 -13.56
N LEU A 117 -27.72 -24.59 -13.61
CA LEU A 117 -28.36 -23.46 -12.95
C LEU A 117 -29.06 -23.92 -11.66
N GLY A 118 -28.74 -23.27 -10.54
CA GLY A 118 -29.44 -23.47 -9.28
C GLY A 118 -30.72 -22.65 -9.20
N PHE A 119 -31.72 -23.13 -8.46
CA PHE A 119 -32.84 -22.29 -8.01
C PHE A 119 -33.33 -22.67 -6.61
N THR A 120 -33.94 -21.72 -5.89
CA THR A 120 -34.65 -22.02 -4.62
C THR A 120 -36.17 -22.05 -4.81
N SER A 121 -36.92 -22.34 -3.75
CA SER A 121 -38.39 -22.35 -3.76
C SER A 121 -38.98 -23.48 -4.63
N VAL A 122 -38.35 -24.66 -4.63
CA VAL A 122 -38.79 -25.87 -5.37
C VAL A 122 -40.23 -26.29 -5.05
N ASP A 123 -40.72 -26.00 -3.85
CA ASP A 123 -42.08 -26.35 -3.44
C ASP A 123 -43.15 -25.39 -4.06
N ASP A 124 -42.78 -24.27 -4.71
CA ASP A 124 -43.68 -23.39 -5.47
C ASP A 124 -43.73 -23.76 -6.97
N PRO A 125 -44.90 -24.17 -7.52
CA PRO A 125 -45.03 -24.58 -8.92
C PRO A 125 -44.77 -23.45 -9.94
N ASN A 126 -45.04 -22.19 -9.58
CA ASN A 126 -44.83 -21.03 -10.45
C ASN A 126 -43.34 -20.74 -10.61
N THR A 127 -42.55 -20.93 -9.54
CA THR A 127 -41.09 -20.87 -9.60
C THR A 127 -40.53 -21.95 -10.52
N VAL A 128 -41.05 -23.18 -10.39
CA VAL A 128 -40.60 -24.33 -11.21
C VAL A 128 -40.92 -24.12 -12.70
N ASP A 129 -42.10 -23.60 -13.07
CA ASP A 129 -42.45 -23.32 -14.47
C ASP A 129 -41.50 -22.28 -15.09
N ILE A 130 -41.28 -21.15 -14.40
CA ILE A 130 -40.39 -20.08 -14.87
C ILE A 130 -38.95 -20.57 -15.01
N ILE A 131 -38.44 -21.37 -14.07
CA ILE A 131 -37.08 -21.92 -14.18
C ILE A 131 -36.96 -22.97 -15.28
N GLN A 132 -38.00 -23.76 -15.57
CA GLN A 132 -38.00 -24.69 -16.70
C GLN A 132 -37.98 -23.94 -18.05
N ARG A 133 -38.80 -22.89 -18.22
CA ARG A 133 -38.77 -22.02 -19.41
C ARG A 133 -37.40 -21.36 -19.58
N LEU A 134 -36.83 -20.87 -18.50
CA LEU A 134 -35.51 -20.24 -18.46
C LEU A 134 -34.42 -21.24 -18.88
N ALA A 135 -34.48 -22.48 -18.39
CA ALA A 135 -33.53 -23.53 -18.74
C ALA A 135 -33.60 -23.92 -20.23
N VAL A 136 -34.80 -23.94 -20.81
CA VAL A 136 -34.99 -24.16 -22.26
C VAL A 136 -34.41 -22.99 -23.07
N ARG A 137 -34.64 -21.74 -22.65
CA ARG A 137 -34.11 -20.56 -23.36
C ARG A 137 -32.59 -20.40 -23.25
N GLY A 138 -32.04 -20.68 -22.07
CA GLY A 138 -30.60 -20.57 -21.82
C GLY A 138 -29.80 -21.76 -22.32
N GLY A 139 -30.47 -22.80 -22.81
CA GLY A 139 -29.85 -23.95 -23.44
C GLY A 139 -29.37 -23.64 -24.86
N SER A 140 -28.34 -24.36 -25.29
CA SER A 140 -27.79 -24.26 -26.64
C SER A 140 -28.52 -25.22 -27.59
N ASP A 141 -28.59 -24.90 -28.89
CA ASP A 141 -29.17 -25.79 -29.91
C ASP A 141 -28.42 -27.14 -30.00
N GLU A 142 -27.13 -27.18 -29.60
CA GLU A 142 -26.30 -28.40 -29.63
C GLU A 142 -26.40 -29.25 -28.35
N ASP A 143 -26.50 -28.62 -27.18
CA ASP A 143 -26.48 -29.29 -25.86
C ASP A 143 -27.88 -29.49 -25.23
N GLY A 144 -28.90 -28.78 -25.72
CA GLY A 144 -30.25 -28.81 -25.17
C GLY A 144 -30.45 -27.92 -23.93
N PRO A 145 -31.55 -28.12 -23.16
CA PRO A 145 -31.90 -27.25 -22.04
C PRO A 145 -30.87 -27.34 -20.91
N LEU A 146 -30.59 -26.20 -20.27
CA LEU A 146 -29.64 -26.12 -19.16
C LEU A 146 -29.99 -27.11 -18.03
N PRO A 147 -29.01 -27.83 -17.47
CA PRO A 147 -29.25 -28.69 -16.33
C PRO A 147 -29.60 -27.84 -15.09
N ILE A 148 -30.78 -28.07 -14.51
CA ILE A 148 -31.26 -27.33 -13.33
C ILE A 148 -31.12 -28.14 -12.03
N VAL A 149 -30.81 -27.45 -10.93
CA VAL A 149 -30.74 -28.02 -9.58
C VAL A 149 -31.59 -27.19 -8.63
N GLY A 150 -32.62 -27.79 -8.05
CA GLY A 150 -33.53 -27.13 -7.15
C GLY A 150 -33.20 -27.34 -5.67
N PHE A 151 -33.38 -26.30 -4.86
CA PHE A 151 -33.25 -26.32 -3.40
C PHE A 151 -34.52 -25.78 -2.73
N ARG A 152 -34.85 -26.22 -1.51
CA ARG A 152 -36.01 -25.68 -0.78
C ARG A 152 -35.73 -24.32 -0.18
N THR A 153 -34.52 -24.13 0.35
CA THR A 153 -34.14 -22.91 1.08
C THR A 153 -32.82 -22.33 0.59
N THR A 154 -32.63 -21.03 0.79
CA THR A 154 -31.36 -20.32 0.58
C THR A 154 -30.21 -20.95 1.37
N SER A 155 -30.47 -21.40 2.60
CA SER A 155 -29.47 -22.08 3.45
C SER A 155 -29.01 -23.43 2.88
N GLU A 156 -29.94 -24.23 2.35
CA GLU A 156 -29.64 -25.51 1.71
C GLU A 156 -28.81 -25.31 0.42
N ALA A 157 -29.19 -24.32 -0.40
CA ALA A 157 -28.45 -23.97 -1.61
C ALA A 157 -27.02 -23.49 -1.30
N ASN A 158 -26.85 -22.67 -0.25
CA ASN A 158 -25.53 -22.22 0.21
C ASN A 158 -24.66 -23.39 0.72
N PHE A 159 -25.22 -24.32 1.49
CA PHE A 159 -24.50 -25.52 1.94
C PHE A 159 -24.07 -26.41 0.76
N TYR A 160 -24.93 -26.55 -0.25
CA TYR A 160 -24.58 -27.27 -1.47
C TYR A 160 -23.45 -26.58 -2.26
N LEU A 161 -23.50 -25.25 -2.39
CA LEU A 161 -22.46 -24.46 -3.07
C LEU A 161 -21.11 -24.51 -2.34
N GLU A 162 -21.10 -24.50 -1.00
CA GLU A 162 -19.87 -24.66 -0.20
C GLU A 162 -19.24 -26.04 -0.42
N ALA A 163 -20.05 -27.09 -0.48
CA ALA A 163 -19.60 -28.45 -0.77
C ALA A 163 -19.21 -28.67 -2.24
N ASN A 164 -19.79 -27.91 -3.19
CA ASN A 164 -19.66 -28.12 -4.64
C ASN A 164 -19.41 -26.80 -5.40
N PRO A 165 -18.27 -26.10 -5.18
CA PRO A 165 -18.03 -24.74 -5.67
C PRO A 165 -17.85 -24.58 -7.20
N ARG A 166 -18.00 -25.67 -7.96
CA ARG A 166 -17.80 -25.72 -9.43
C ARG A 166 -18.99 -26.32 -10.19
N THR A 167 -20.08 -26.73 -9.53
CA THR A 167 -21.19 -27.46 -10.19
C THR A 167 -22.32 -26.57 -10.69
N LEU A 168 -22.36 -25.29 -10.30
CA LEU A 168 -23.41 -24.34 -10.72
C LEU A 168 -22.77 -23.04 -11.26
N ARG A 169 -23.28 -22.51 -12.38
CA ARG A 169 -22.88 -21.21 -12.96
C ARG A 169 -23.46 -20.03 -12.18
N GLY A 170 -24.70 -20.20 -11.73
CA GLY A 170 -25.44 -19.23 -10.93
C GLY A 170 -26.64 -19.89 -10.24
N LEU A 171 -27.21 -19.19 -9.29
CA LEU A 171 -28.34 -19.61 -8.46
C LEU A 171 -29.37 -18.47 -8.48
N VAL A 172 -30.58 -18.76 -8.95
CA VAL A 172 -31.68 -17.80 -9.07
C VAL A 172 -32.68 -18.03 -7.94
N HIS A 173 -32.91 -16.99 -7.15
CA HIS A 173 -33.91 -16.99 -6.11
C HIS A 173 -35.10 -16.17 -6.58
N ILE A 174 -36.29 -16.76 -6.62
CA ILE A 174 -37.54 -16.07 -6.96
C ILE A 174 -38.48 -16.16 -5.75
N GLU A 175 -39.10 -15.03 -5.42
CA GLU A 175 -40.07 -14.87 -4.35
C GLU A 175 -41.27 -14.05 -4.86
N PHE A 176 -42.45 -14.65 -4.80
CA PHE A 176 -43.70 -14.06 -5.27
C PHE A 176 -44.48 -13.45 -4.11
N ASP A 177 -44.94 -12.21 -4.29
CA ASP A 177 -45.89 -11.56 -3.39
C ASP A 177 -47.31 -11.77 -3.94
N TYR A 178 -48.08 -12.60 -3.25
CA TYR A 178 -49.49 -12.88 -3.53
C TYR A 178 -50.44 -11.93 -2.74
N GLY A 179 -49.90 -10.96 -2.00
CA GLY A 179 -50.64 -10.03 -1.14
C GLY A 179 -51.02 -10.59 0.24
N CYS A 180 -50.45 -11.74 0.62
CA CYS A 180 -50.75 -12.47 1.85
C CYS A 180 -50.63 -11.63 3.14
N SER A 181 -49.79 -10.59 3.14
CA SER A 181 -49.57 -9.68 4.27
C SER A 181 -50.77 -8.78 4.62
N GLN A 182 -51.80 -8.72 3.76
CA GLN A 182 -53.01 -7.89 3.95
C GLN A 182 -54.28 -8.71 4.23
N LEU A 183 -54.17 -10.03 4.39
CA LEU A 183 -55.30 -10.93 4.65
C LEU A 183 -55.49 -11.20 6.15
N ASP A 184 -56.75 -11.29 6.59
CA ASP A 184 -57.14 -11.74 7.94
C ASP A 184 -56.91 -13.25 8.18
N VAL A 185 -56.50 -13.98 7.14
CA VAL A 185 -56.10 -15.40 7.19
C VAL A 185 -54.61 -15.45 7.53
N GLY A 186 -54.18 -16.43 8.34
CA GLY A 186 -52.79 -16.53 8.76
C GLY A 186 -51.81 -16.49 7.58
N GLU A 187 -50.83 -15.59 7.64
CA GLU A 187 -49.81 -15.36 6.61
C GLU A 187 -49.16 -16.68 6.13
N GLN A 188 -48.88 -17.57 7.08
CA GLN A 188 -48.34 -18.92 6.87
C GLN A 188 -49.24 -19.83 6.01
N ASP A 189 -50.57 -19.73 6.16
CA ASP A 189 -51.54 -20.58 5.46
C ASP A 189 -51.78 -20.09 4.02
N CYS A 190 -51.60 -18.79 3.76
CA CYS A 190 -51.68 -18.19 2.43
C CYS A 190 -50.53 -18.69 1.54
N TYR A 191 -49.28 -18.50 1.98
CA TYR A 191 -48.09 -19.01 1.27
C TYR A 191 -47.99 -20.56 1.22
N ALA A 192 -48.79 -21.29 1.99
CA ALA A 192 -48.91 -22.74 1.90
C ALA A 192 -49.96 -23.21 0.86
N SER A 193 -50.66 -22.29 0.20
CA SER A 193 -51.68 -22.60 -0.80
C SER A 193 -51.15 -22.47 -2.23
N ASN A 194 -51.67 -23.30 -3.15
CA ASN A 194 -51.27 -23.26 -4.56
C ASN A 194 -51.91 -22.05 -5.26
N HIS A 195 -51.20 -20.93 -5.29
CA HIS A 195 -51.58 -19.73 -6.06
C HIS A 195 -51.34 -19.90 -7.55
N SER A 196 -52.20 -19.31 -8.38
CA SER A 196 -51.94 -19.16 -9.82
C SER A 196 -51.05 -17.94 -10.12
N LEU A 197 -50.30 -17.98 -11.24
CA LEU A 197 -49.56 -16.83 -11.77
C LEU A 197 -50.43 -15.57 -11.91
N SER A 198 -51.74 -15.74 -12.18
CA SER A 198 -52.70 -14.63 -12.28
C SER A 198 -52.98 -13.88 -10.97
N GLU A 199 -52.65 -14.47 -9.82
CA GLU A 199 -52.82 -13.88 -8.47
C GLU A 199 -51.58 -13.10 -7.98
N VAL A 200 -50.46 -13.18 -8.71
CA VAL A 200 -49.19 -12.53 -8.34
C VAL A 200 -49.34 -11.01 -8.41
N GLN A 201 -49.13 -10.34 -7.25
CA GLN A 201 -49.16 -8.89 -7.13
C GLN A 201 -47.77 -8.27 -7.29
N GLY A 202 -46.73 -8.99 -6.85
CA GLY A 202 -45.33 -8.58 -6.94
C GLY A 202 -44.39 -9.76 -7.16
N ILE A 203 -43.22 -9.47 -7.73
CA ILE A 203 -42.15 -10.45 -7.94
C ILE A 203 -40.87 -9.80 -7.45
N SER A 204 -40.10 -10.52 -6.64
CA SER A 204 -38.72 -10.17 -6.33
C SER A 204 -37.82 -11.34 -6.68
N TYR A 205 -36.63 -11.04 -7.19
CA TYR A 205 -35.62 -12.06 -7.44
C TYR A 205 -34.23 -11.55 -7.08
N HIS A 206 -33.32 -12.48 -6.77
CA HIS A 206 -31.90 -12.20 -6.63
C HIS A 206 -31.06 -13.32 -7.24
N ILE A 207 -29.90 -12.95 -7.78
CA ILE A 207 -28.97 -13.85 -8.47
C ILE A 207 -27.69 -13.97 -7.66
N GLN A 208 -27.38 -15.18 -7.21
CA GLN A 208 -26.11 -15.54 -6.57
C GLN A 208 -25.21 -16.20 -7.63
N TYR A 209 -24.02 -15.64 -7.85
CA TYR A 209 -23.07 -16.10 -8.88
C TYR A 209 -21.64 -16.10 -8.33
N ASN A 210 -20.73 -16.79 -9.02
CA ASN A 210 -19.33 -16.84 -8.63
C ASN A 210 -18.59 -15.55 -9.02
N GLN A 211 -18.17 -14.75 -8.04
CA GLN A 211 -17.39 -13.52 -8.25
C GLN A 211 -15.87 -13.78 -8.43
N SER A 212 -15.41 -15.04 -8.37
CA SER A 212 -13.99 -15.38 -8.48
C SER A 212 -13.42 -15.01 -9.84
N VAL A 213 -12.36 -14.20 -9.85
CA VAL A 213 -11.67 -13.77 -11.08
C VAL A 213 -10.59 -14.77 -11.46
N VAL A 214 -10.65 -15.26 -12.69
CA VAL A 214 -9.63 -16.08 -13.34
C VAL A 214 -8.84 -15.21 -14.32
N PHE A 215 -7.52 -15.37 -14.34
CA PHE A 215 -6.64 -14.64 -15.25
C PHE A 215 -6.27 -15.51 -16.45
N THR A 216 -6.81 -15.18 -17.63
CA THR A 216 -6.49 -15.84 -18.89
C THR A 216 -5.48 -14.99 -19.67
N LEU A 217 -4.28 -15.50 -19.90
CA LEU A 217 -3.18 -14.81 -20.60
C LEU A 217 -2.84 -13.41 -20.02
N GLY A 218 -3.08 -13.19 -18.73
CA GLY A 218 -2.85 -11.91 -18.03
C GLY A 218 -4.01 -10.91 -18.13
N VAL A 219 -5.11 -11.27 -18.81
CA VAL A 219 -6.38 -10.54 -18.77
C VAL A 219 -7.25 -11.16 -17.67
N ALA A 220 -7.76 -10.33 -16.76
CA ALA A 220 -8.78 -10.74 -15.81
C ALA A 220 -10.12 -10.89 -16.55
N ASN A 221 -10.78 -12.03 -16.37
CA ASN A 221 -12.17 -12.19 -16.80
C ASN A 221 -13.10 -11.32 -15.91
N ASN A 222 -14.28 -10.96 -16.42
CA ASN A 222 -15.24 -10.10 -15.74
C ASN A 222 -16.55 -10.85 -15.47
N PRO A 223 -16.66 -11.59 -14.35
CA PRO A 223 -17.83 -12.43 -14.05
C PRO A 223 -19.15 -11.63 -14.01
N THR A 224 -19.09 -10.33 -13.73
CA THR A 224 -20.26 -9.45 -13.80
C THR A 224 -20.77 -9.28 -15.24
N ALA A 225 -19.87 -9.03 -16.19
CA ALA A 225 -20.24 -8.85 -17.60
C ALA A 225 -20.51 -10.17 -18.33
N GLU A 226 -19.84 -11.24 -17.90
CA GLU A 226 -19.79 -12.55 -18.57
C GLU A 226 -20.82 -13.55 -18.02
N VAL A 227 -21.19 -13.46 -16.74
CA VAL A 227 -22.12 -14.40 -16.10
C VAL A 227 -23.36 -13.69 -15.56
N LEU A 228 -23.20 -12.63 -14.77
CA LEU A 228 -24.34 -11.95 -14.14
C LEU A 228 -25.24 -11.26 -15.18
N LEU A 229 -24.70 -10.43 -16.08
CA LEU A 229 -25.52 -9.68 -17.03
C LEU A 229 -26.29 -10.60 -18.03
N PRO A 230 -25.69 -11.65 -18.62
CA PRO A 230 -26.43 -12.60 -19.46
C PRO A 230 -27.51 -13.36 -18.68
N LEU A 231 -27.22 -13.82 -17.46
CA LEU A 231 -28.21 -14.49 -16.60
C LEU A 231 -29.34 -13.55 -16.20
N GLN A 232 -29.04 -12.29 -15.86
CA GLN A 232 -30.07 -11.30 -15.54
C GLN A 232 -30.98 -11.04 -16.74
N ARG A 233 -30.42 -10.85 -17.95
CA ARG A 233 -31.21 -10.74 -19.18
C ARG A 233 -32.12 -11.95 -19.39
N LEU A 234 -31.60 -13.15 -19.17
CA LEU A 234 -32.33 -14.41 -19.32
C LEU A 234 -33.51 -14.53 -18.34
N VAL A 235 -33.29 -14.16 -17.07
CA VAL A 235 -34.32 -14.08 -16.02
C VAL A 235 -35.38 -13.05 -16.37
N ASP A 236 -34.97 -11.81 -16.67
CA ASP A 236 -35.89 -10.71 -17.01
C ASP A 236 -36.76 -11.06 -18.24
N GLN A 237 -36.15 -11.60 -19.31
CA GLN A 237 -36.89 -12.03 -20.51
C GLN A 237 -37.92 -13.12 -20.19
N THR A 238 -37.53 -14.14 -19.42
CA THR A 238 -38.41 -15.27 -19.11
C THR A 238 -39.57 -14.86 -18.20
N ILE A 239 -39.33 -14.00 -17.22
CA ILE A 239 -40.39 -13.43 -16.37
C ILE A 239 -41.35 -12.59 -17.24
N LEU A 240 -40.83 -11.65 -18.04
CA LEU A 240 -41.67 -10.79 -18.87
C LEU A 240 -42.58 -11.61 -19.80
N GLU A 241 -42.05 -12.64 -20.45
CA GLU A 241 -42.82 -13.51 -21.34
C GLU A 241 -43.87 -14.35 -20.61
N THR A 242 -43.52 -14.98 -19.50
CA THR A 242 -44.47 -15.82 -18.75
C THR A 242 -45.68 -14.99 -18.32
N PHE A 243 -45.46 -13.77 -17.80
CA PHE A 243 -46.54 -12.85 -17.43
C PHE A 243 -47.19 -12.13 -18.63
N GLY A 244 -46.51 -12.07 -19.78
CA GLY A 244 -47.07 -11.58 -21.04
C GLY A 244 -48.08 -12.55 -21.62
N GLU A 245 -47.71 -13.83 -21.77
CA GLU A 245 -48.58 -14.92 -22.21
C GLU A 245 -49.82 -15.07 -21.32
N GLU A 246 -49.64 -15.13 -19.99
CA GLU A 246 -50.70 -15.12 -18.98
C GLU A 246 -51.76 -14.03 -19.22
N ARG A 247 -51.31 -12.84 -19.65
CA ARG A 247 -52.16 -11.66 -19.85
C ARG A 247 -52.58 -11.45 -21.30
N GLY A 248 -52.21 -12.36 -22.21
CA GLY A 248 -52.49 -12.26 -23.65
C GLY A 248 -51.77 -11.10 -24.34
N VAL A 249 -50.60 -10.70 -23.84
CA VAL A 249 -49.77 -9.61 -24.39
C VAL A 249 -48.55 -10.19 -25.10
N GLU A 250 -48.51 -10.03 -26.42
CA GLU A 250 -47.34 -10.38 -27.24
C GLU A 250 -46.20 -9.37 -26.99
N LEU A 251 -44.98 -9.87 -26.75
CA LEU A 251 -43.81 -9.04 -26.50
C LEU A 251 -43.05 -8.71 -27.79
N VAL A 252 -42.42 -7.54 -27.78
CA VAL A 252 -41.62 -7.05 -28.90
C VAL A 252 -40.17 -7.52 -28.73
N ASP A 253 -39.57 -8.03 -29.81
CA ASP A 253 -38.15 -8.36 -29.87
C ASP A 253 -37.26 -7.14 -29.52
N TYR A 254 -36.26 -7.36 -28.67
CA TYR A 254 -35.36 -6.31 -28.20
C TYR A 254 -33.92 -6.79 -28.01
N ALA A 255 -32.97 -6.00 -28.51
CA ALA A 255 -31.55 -6.25 -28.38
C ALA A 255 -30.94 -5.40 -27.25
N TYR A 256 -30.31 -6.06 -26.27
CA TYR A 256 -29.53 -5.40 -25.23
C TYR A 256 -28.07 -5.23 -25.67
N ARG A 257 -27.52 -4.02 -25.55
CA ARG A 257 -26.14 -3.69 -25.95
C ARG A 257 -25.48 -2.79 -24.91
N LEU A 258 -24.23 -3.11 -24.56
CA LEU A 258 -23.43 -2.39 -23.59
C LEU A 258 -22.57 -1.32 -24.28
N ARG A 259 -22.40 -0.17 -23.63
CA ARG A 259 -21.46 0.87 -24.05
C ARG A 259 -20.86 1.55 -22.83
N LYS A 260 -19.53 1.53 -22.71
CA LYS A 260 -18.80 2.22 -21.64
C LYS A 260 -18.91 3.75 -21.83
N TYR A 261 -18.96 4.53 -20.76
CA TYR A 261 -18.91 6.01 -20.91
C TYR A 261 -17.58 6.46 -21.53
N PRO A 262 -17.56 7.49 -22.39
CA PRO A 262 -16.34 8.18 -22.76
C PRO A 262 -15.64 8.73 -21.51
N HIS A 263 -14.33 8.52 -21.38
CA HIS A 263 -13.57 8.99 -20.23
C HIS A 263 -12.18 9.56 -20.60
N PRO A 264 -11.69 10.55 -19.82
CA PRO A 264 -10.34 11.06 -19.97
C PRO A 264 -9.30 9.97 -19.62
N GLU A 265 -8.03 10.27 -19.89
CA GLU A 265 -6.93 9.43 -19.40
C GLU A 265 -6.86 9.50 -17.86
N LEU A 266 -7.11 8.39 -17.17
CA LEU A 266 -7.18 8.31 -15.71
C LEU A 266 -5.78 8.03 -15.11
N ILE A 267 -4.89 9.04 -15.16
CA ILE A 267 -3.55 8.95 -14.58
C ILE A 267 -3.65 9.02 -13.05
N THR A 268 -3.72 7.87 -12.39
CA THR A 268 -3.79 7.74 -10.92
C THR A 268 -2.51 7.18 -10.29
N THR A 269 -1.48 6.86 -11.08
CA THR A 269 -0.22 6.32 -10.58
C THR A 269 0.67 7.38 -9.94
N ASP A 270 0.46 7.62 -8.65
CA ASP A 270 1.54 8.13 -7.81
C ASP A 270 2.58 7.02 -7.60
N VAL A 271 3.65 7.08 -8.39
CA VAL A 271 4.78 6.14 -8.28
C VAL A 271 5.58 6.37 -7.00
N ILE A 272 5.45 7.52 -6.34
CA ILE A 272 6.00 7.71 -4.99
C ILE A 272 5.27 6.84 -3.97
N ARG A 273 3.95 6.65 -4.06
CA ARG A 273 3.21 5.77 -3.14
C ARG A 273 3.71 4.32 -3.17
N THR A 274 3.98 3.78 -4.36
CA THR A 274 4.34 2.35 -4.52
C THR A 274 5.85 2.10 -4.54
N ALA A 275 6.65 2.99 -5.14
CA ALA A 275 8.09 2.82 -5.32
C ALA A 275 8.94 3.90 -4.62
N GLY A 276 8.34 5.00 -4.13
CA GLY A 276 9.07 6.11 -3.50
C GLY A 276 9.90 5.73 -2.27
N PRO A 277 9.32 5.06 -1.23
CA PRO A 277 10.03 4.76 0.01
C PRO A 277 11.40 4.10 -0.15
N PRO A 278 11.56 2.95 -0.86
CA PRO A 278 12.86 2.31 -1.00
C PRO A 278 13.87 3.17 -1.78
N PHE A 279 13.42 3.99 -2.74
CA PHE A 279 14.30 4.87 -3.52
C PHE A 279 14.79 6.08 -2.72
N PHE A 280 13.90 6.73 -1.95
CA PHE A 280 14.27 7.83 -1.07
C PHE A 280 15.13 7.38 0.11
N PHE A 281 14.85 6.19 0.65
CA PHE A 281 15.73 5.56 1.62
C PHE A 281 17.12 5.29 1.01
N ALA A 282 17.18 4.75 -0.21
CA ALA A 282 18.45 4.43 -0.85
C ALA A 282 19.30 5.68 -1.09
N ALA A 283 18.68 6.78 -1.53
CA ALA A 283 19.31 8.08 -1.66
C ALA A 283 19.98 8.56 -0.37
N LEU A 284 19.29 8.47 0.77
CA LEU A 284 19.78 8.98 2.06
C LEU A 284 20.73 8.00 2.77
N CYS A 285 20.47 6.69 2.71
CA CYS A 285 21.35 5.68 3.28
C CYS A 285 22.70 5.55 2.55
N PHE A 286 22.82 5.98 1.30
CA PHE A 286 24.12 6.09 0.65
C PHE A 286 25.08 7.04 1.42
N ASN A 287 24.54 8.10 2.03
CA ASN A 287 25.31 9.03 2.87
C ASN A 287 25.84 8.34 4.14
N LEU A 288 25.04 7.48 4.77
CA LEU A 288 25.45 6.65 5.92
C LEU A 288 26.72 5.82 5.59
N VAL A 289 26.74 5.14 4.44
CA VAL A 289 27.89 4.31 4.01
C VAL A 289 29.17 5.16 3.91
N ILE A 290 29.08 6.34 3.29
CA ILE A 290 30.21 7.27 3.17
C ILE A 290 30.69 7.77 4.54
N GLN A 291 29.77 8.13 5.44
CA GLN A 291 30.09 8.64 6.78
C GLN A 291 30.81 7.59 7.63
N VAL A 292 30.30 6.35 7.68
CA VAL A 292 30.95 5.23 8.40
C VAL A 292 32.32 4.94 7.80
N GLY A 293 32.43 4.90 6.46
CA GLY A 293 33.69 4.69 5.74
C GLY A 293 34.73 5.80 5.97
N ALA A 294 34.31 7.06 6.13
CA ALA A 294 35.21 8.18 6.41
C ALA A 294 35.81 8.12 7.82
N ILE A 295 34.99 7.84 8.83
CA ILE A 295 35.46 7.69 10.23
C ILE A 295 36.35 6.46 10.36
N ALA A 296 35.97 5.33 9.74
CA ALA A 296 36.79 4.12 9.74
C ALA A 296 38.15 4.33 9.04
N ARG A 297 38.22 5.19 8.02
CA ARG A 297 39.48 5.56 7.36
C ARG A 297 40.40 6.38 8.27
N GLU A 298 39.88 7.29 9.10
CA GLU A 298 40.72 8.00 10.09
C GLU A 298 41.25 7.06 11.16
N LYS A 299 40.47 6.03 11.54
CA LYS A 299 40.87 4.98 12.48
C LYS A 299 41.91 4.02 11.87
N GLU A 300 41.77 3.66 10.61
CA GLU A 300 42.70 2.81 9.85
C GLU A 300 44.09 3.46 9.70
N PHE A 301 44.15 4.78 9.49
CA PHE A 301 45.41 5.55 9.47
C PHE A 301 45.88 6.00 10.86
N HIS A 302 45.25 5.55 11.95
CA HIS A 302 45.54 5.94 13.34
C HIS A 302 45.56 7.47 13.60
N LEU A 303 44.91 8.27 12.75
CA LEU A 303 44.93 9.73 12.83
C LEU A 303 44.27 10.23 14.11
N ARG A 304 43.24 9.52 14.60
CA ARG A 304 42.56 9.83 15.86
C ARG A 304 43.51 9.71 17.05
N GLU A 305 44.29 8.64 17.13
CA GLU A 305 45.29 8.41 18.17
C GLU A 305 46.43 9.43 18.07
N SER A 306 46.92 9.76 16.87
CA SER A 306 47.91 10.83 16.68
C SER A 306 47.39 12.19 17.18
N MET A 307 46.15 12.57 16.83
CA MET A 307 45.55 13.81 17.32
C MET A 307 45.36 13.82 18.84
N ARG A 308 45.05 12.66 19.46
CA ARG A 308 44.96 12.52 20.92
C ARG A 308 46.32 12.74 21.61
N VAL A 309 47.41 12.24 21.02
CA VAL A 309 48.79 12.49 21.53
C VAL A 309 49.17 13.97 21.41
N MET A 310 48.64 14.68 20.41
CA MET A 310 48.79 16.15 20.26
C MET A 310 47.93 16.97 21.25
N GLY A 311 47.19 16.33 22.17
CA GLY A 311 46.38 17.01 23.20
C GLY A 311 44.92 17.30 22.82
N LEU A 312 44.43 16.78 21.69
CA LEU A 312 43.03 16.97 21.27
C LEU A 312 42.04 16.24 22.19
N TYR A 313 40.97 16.93 22.62
CA TYR A 313 39.89 16.30 23.37
C TYR A 313 39.07 15.33 22.51
N THR A 314 38.85 14.11 23.02
CA THR A 314 38.00 13.08 22.38
C THR A 314 36.55 13.55 22.16
N SER A 315 36.03 14.42 23.02
CA SER A 315 34.70 15.03 22.85
C SER A 315 34.65 15.96 21.64
N SER A 316 35.63 16.85 21.48
CA SER A 316 35.76 17.74 20.30
C SER A 316 35.85 16.95 19.00
N TYR A 317 36.55 15.80 19.00
CA TYR A 317 36.57 14.87 17.86
C TYR A 317 35.16 14.42 17.47
N TRP A 318 34.41 13.80 18.39
CA TRP A 318 33.08 13.28 18.08
C TRP A 318 32.08 14.38 17.73
N VAL A 319 32.09 15.50 18.44
CA VAL A 319 31.21 16.65 18.14
C VAL A 319 31.50 17.21 16.75
N SER A 320 32.77 17.35 16.35
CA SER A 320 33.13 17.82 15.01
C SER A 320 32.60 16.88 13.91
N TRP A 321 32.72 15.56 14.11
CA TRP A 321 32.20 14.56 13.18
C TRP A 321 30.66 14.55 13.14
N THR A 322 29.99 14.67 14.29
CA THR A 322 28.51 14.77 14.35
C THR A 322 28.01 15.98 13.59
N ILE A 323 28.57 17.17 13.82
CA ILE A 323 28.20 18.40 13.09
C ILE A 323 28.49 18.26 11.59
N THR A 324 29.64 17.68 11.22
CA THR A 324 30.00 17.43 9.80
C THR A 324 28.96 16.53 9.13
N ASN A 325 28.57 15.43 9.77
CA ASN A 325 27.60 14.47 9.24
C ASN A 325 26.19 15.07 9.15
N ILE A 326 25.77 15.89 10.12
CA ILE A 326 24.50 16.65 10.09
C ILE A 326 24.47 17.60 8.88
N ILE A 327 25.56 18.33 8.62
CA ILE A 327 25.66 19.24 7.47
C ILE A 327 25.53 18.44 6.16
N PHE A 328 26.29 17.35 6.01
CA PHE A 328 26.21 16.54 4.79
C PHE A 328 24.84 15.87 4.60
N ASN A 329 24.14 15.48 5.67
CA ASN A 329 22.80 14.92 5.53
C ASN A 329 21.75 15.98 5.23
N THR A 330 21.87 17.18 5.80
CA THR A 330 21.01 18.32 5.46
C THR A 330 21.16 18.72 3.98
N ILE A 331 22.39 18.73 3.45
CA ILE A 331 22.65 18.96 2.02
C ILE A 331 22.04 17.84 1.14
N SER A 332 22.19 16.57 1.55
CA SER A 332 21.63 15.41 0.86
C SER A 332 20.10 15.45 0.79
N VAL A 333 19.43 15.77 1.90
CA VAL A 333 17.97 15.96 1.96
C VAL A 333 17.53 17.15 1.11
N ALA A 334 18.26 18.27 1.16
CA ALA A 334 17.96 19.43 0.32
C ALA A 334 18.11 19.11 -1.18
N SER A 335 19.14 18.37 -1.60
CA SER A 335 19.32 17.99 -3.01
C SER A 335 18.26 17.01 -3.50
N LEU A 336 17.80 16.09 -2.63
CA LEU A 336 16.66 15.19 -2.89
C LEU A 336 15.38 15.99 -3.15
N ILE A 337 15.03 16.89 -2.22
CA ILE A 337 13.79 17.68 -2.30
C ILE A 337 13.82 18.64 -3.49
N VAL A 338 14.93 19.33 -3.74
CA VAL A 338 15.08 20.22 -4.91
C VAL A 338 14.95 19.42 -6.22
N ALA A 339 15.55 18.24 -6.32
CA ALA A 339 15.35 17.38 -7.49
C ALA A 339 13.88 16.97 -7.66
N ALA A 340 13.21 16.56 -6.58
CA ALA A 340 11.82 16.12 -6.65
C ALA A 340 10.86 17.25 -7.06
N LEU A 341 11.13 18.48 -6.61
CA LEU A 341 10.40 19.66 -7.05
C LEU A 341 10.69 20.01 -8.52
N ILE A 342 11.93 19.84 -9.01
CA ILE A 342 12.26 20.04 -10.43
C ILE A 342 11.50 19.05 -11.32
N PHE A 343 11.34 17.79 -10.88
CA PHE A 343 10.59 16.77 -11.62
C PHE A 343 9.06 16.85 -11.43
N GLN A 344 8.55 17.82 -10.66
CA GLN A 344 7.11 18.11 -10.51
C GLN A 344 6.26 16.91 -10.06
N PHE A 345 6.78 16.12 -9.11
CA PHE A 345 6.03 15.00 -8.53
C PHE A 345 4.82 15.48 -7.70
N ASP A 346 3.64 14.92 -7.98
CA ASP A 346 2.37 15.20 -7.30
C ASP A 346 2.47 15.18 -5.76
N PHE A 347 3.14 14.17 -5.19
CA PHE A 347 3.40 14.08 -3.75
C PHE A 347 3.96 15.37 -3.15
N PHE A 348 4.95 16.00 -3.81
CA PHE A 348 5.63 17.20 -3.32
C PHE A 348 4.89 18.51 -3.66
N LEU A 349 4.00 18.47 -4.65
CA LEU A 349 3.18 19.62 -5.06
C LEU A 349 1.88 19.74 -4.25
N LYS A 350 1.29 18.61 -3.87
CA LYS A 350 0.01 18.56 -3.13
C LYS A 350 0.20 18.62 -1.62
N ASN A 351 1.27 18.02 -1.07
CA ASN A 351 1.55 18.05 0.37
C ASN A 351 2.15 19.38 0.86
N ALA A 352 1.84 19.74 2.11
CA ALA A 352 2.41 20.90 2.78
C ALA A 352 3.93 20.74 2.97
N ALA A 353 4.71 21.69 2.44
CA ALA A 353 6.17 21.61 2.38
C ALA A 353 6.86 21.31 3.72
N GLY A 354 6.34 21.87 4.82
CA GLY A 354 6.90 21.64 6.16
C GLY A 354 6.89 20.16 6.59
N LEU A 355 5.86 19.39 6.23
CA LEU A 355 5.70 18.00 6.66
C LEU A 355 6.79 17.11 6.06
N TYR A 356 6.94 17.11 4.72
CA TYR A 356 7.98 16.29 4.09
C TYR A 356 9.39 16.82 4.40
N ILE A 357 9.62 18.14 4.46
CA ILE A 357 10.95 18.69 4.82
C ILE A 357 11.37 18.17 6.21
N VAL A 358 10.48 18.24 7.19
CA VAL A 358 10.76 17.75 8.55
C VAL A 358 10.93 16.23 8.58
N HIS A 359 10.07 15.47 7.90
CA HIS A 359 10.15 13.99 7.87
C HIS A 359 11.48 13.48 7.28
N PHE A 360 11.84 13.94 6.08
CA PHE A 360 13.10 13.56 5.42
C PHE A 360 14.32 14.05 6.23
N TRP A 361 14.26 15.24 6.82
CA TRP A 361 15.35 15.77 7.65
C TRP A 361 15.53 14.98 8.95
N LEU A 362 14.44 14.67 9.68
CA LEU A 362 14.50 13.84 10.90
C LEU A 362 15.05 12.44 10.63
N PHE A 363 14.65 11.80 9.52
CA PHE A 363 15.24 10.53 9.12
C PHE A 363 16.74 10.68 8.85
N GLY A 364 17.17 11.72 8.12
CA GLY A 364 18.59 12.03 7.93
C GLY A 364 19.34 12.22 9.26
N MET A 365 18.76 12.94 10.22
CA MET A 365 19.34 13.15 11.55
C MET A 365 19.47 11.83 12.33
N SER A 366 18.51 10.89 12.18
CA SER A 366 18.55 9.57 12.82
C SER A 366 19.69 8.67 12.33
N LEU A 367 20.14 8.84 11.08
CA LEU A 367 21.26 8.07 10.52
C LEU A 367 22.61 8.48 11.10
N VAL A 368 22.76 9.70 11.63
CA VAL A 368 24.04 10.19 12.20
C VAL A 368 24.50 9.40 13.44
N PRO A 369 23.68 9.21 14.50
CA PRO A 369 24.10 8.39 15.65
C PRO A 369 24.30 6.92 15.26
N LEU A 370 23.50 6.38 14.33
CA LEU A 370 23.70 5.05 13.78
C LEU A 370 25.08 4.93 13.10
N ALA A 371 25.48 5.93 12.30
CA ALA A 371 26.81 5.99 11.68
C ALA A 371 27.93 5.95 12.72
N MET A 372 27.79 6.74 13.80
CA MET A 372 28.78 6.78 14.89
C MET A 372 28.92 5.42 15.56
N VAL A 373 27.81 4.78 15.94
CA VAL A 373 27.80 3.45 16.57
C VAL A 373 28.48 2.42 15.66
N LEU A 374 28.07 2.33 14.38
CA LEU A 374 28.66 1.40 13.41
C LEU A 374 30.17 1.64 13.22
N SER A 375 30.62 2.89 13.22
CA SER A 375 32.05 3.23 13.11
C SER A 375 32.90 2.73 14.28
N THR A 376 32.30 2.47 15.46
CA THR A 376 33.06 1.96 16.61
C THR A 376 33.50 0.51 16.43
N PHE A 377 32.61 -0.34 15.87
CA PHE A 377 32.84 -1.77 15.65
C PHE A 377 33.86 -2.07 14.53
N VAL A 378 34.14 -1.10 13.66
CA VAL A 378 34.97 -1.30 12.47
C VAL A 378 36.30 -0.57 12.57
N SER A 379 37.39 -1.20 12.07
CA SER A 379 38.74 -0.63 12.10
C SER A 379 39.41 -0.48 10.73
N LYS A 380 38.74 -0.88 9.63
CA LYS A 380 39.22 -0.72 8.24
C LYS A 380 38.13 -0.11 7.37
N ALA A 381 38.46 0.78 6.45
CA ALA A 381 37.49 1.45 5.58
C ALA A 381 36.76 0.47 4.64
N ALA A 382 37.42 -0.62 4.22
CA ALA A 382 36.80 -1.63 3.37
C ALA A 382 35.63 -2.36 4.06
N THR A 383 35.85 -2.85 5.29
CA THR A 383 34.79 -3.51 6.07
C THR A 383 33.72 -2.53 6.56
N ALA A 384 34.04 -1.24 6.67
CA ALA A 384 33.08 -0.19 7.02
C ALA A 384 32.05 0.02 5.92
N ASN A 385 32.50 0.01 4.66
CA ASN A 385 31.62 0.04 3.50
C ASN A 385 30.71 -1.20 3.46
N SER A 386 31.27 -2.40 3.65
CA SER A 386 30.50 -3.66 3.69
C SER A 386 29.44 -3.67 4.80
N LEU A 387 29.77 -3.16 6.00
CA LEU A 387 28.81 -3.03 7.10
C LEU A 387 27.70 -2.02 6.76
N GLY A 388 28.05 -0.88 6.15
CA GLY A 388 27.07 0.09 5.67
C GLY A 388 26.12 -0.50 4.63
N PHE A 389 26.61 -1.32 3.70
CA PHE A 389 25.78 -2.05 2.74
C PHE A 389 24.91 -3.13 3.40
N GLY A 390 25.40 -3.84 4.43
CA GLY A 390 24.59 -4.77 5.21
C GLY A 390 23.41 -4.07 5.92
N VAL A 391 23.67 -2.90 6.49
CA VAL A 391 22.65 -2.04 7.12
C VAL A 391 21.65 -1.49 6.09
N PHE A 392 22.11 -1.17 4.88
CA PHE A 392 21.24 -0.80 3.75
C PHE A 392 20.32 -1.97 3.34
N ILE A 393 20.84 -3.20 3.18
CA ILE A 393 20.04 -4.38 2.80
C ILE A 393 19.01 -4.70 3.90
N PHE A 394 19.43 -4.71 5.16
CA PHE A 394 18.52 -4.91 6.30
C PHE A 394 17.41 -3.86 6.32
N GLY A 395 17.76 -2.58 6.13
CA GLY A 395 16.78 -1.50 6.07
C GLY A 395 15.83 -1.58 4.89
N ALA A 396 16.30 -2.00 3.71
CA ALA A 396 15.45 -2.23 2.55
C ALA A 396 14.42 -3.36 2.83
N LEU A 397 14.86 -4.46 3.44
CA LEU A 397 13.97 -5.56 3.84
C LEU A 397 12.92 -5.10 4.87
N VAL A 398 13.32 -4.35 5.90
CA VAL A 398 12.39 -3.83 6.93
C VAL A 398 11.33 -2.90 6.32
N GLN A 399 11.68 -2.10 5.32
CA GLN A 399 10.72 -1.21 4.65
C GLN A 399 9.69 -1.94 3.82
N SER A 400 10.05 -3.04 3.14
CA SER A 400 9.11 -3.85 2.37
C SER A 400 7.94 -4.39 3.19
N PHE A 401 8.11 -4.51 4.52
CA PHE A 401 7.05 -4.93 5.45
C PHE A 401 6.48 -3.78 6.29
N ALA A 402 7.00 -2.55 6.17
CA ALA A 402 6.63 -1.45 7.07
C ALA A 402 5.14 -1.08 6.98
N SER A 403 4.55 -1.10 5.78
CA SER A 403 3.11 -0.84 5.61
C SER A 403 2.23 -1.86 6.33
N LEU A 404 2.62 -3.14 6.33
CA LEU A 404 1.91 -4.22 7.03
C LEU A 404 2.09 -4.14 8.55
N ILE A 405 3.31 -3.81 9.00
CA ILE A 405 3.63 -3.74 10.43
C ILE A 405 2.90 -2.59 11.13
N PHE A 406 2.72 -1.46 10.45
CA PHE A 406 2.04 -0.28 11.01
C PHE A 406 0.55 -0.18 10.68
N ASP A 407 -0.03 -1.19 10.02
CA ASP A 407 -1.47 -1.28 9.74
C ASP A 407 -2.29 -1.38 11.04
N GLU A 408 -3.55 -0.91 11.02
CA GLU A 408 -4.38 -0.76 12.22
C GLU A 408 -4.77 -2.09 12.89
N ASP A 409 -4.74 -3.19 12.15
CA ASP A 409 -5.05 -4.55 12.65
C ASP A 409 -3.84 -5.26 13.29
N THR A 410 -2.60 -4.77 13.11
CA THR A 410 -1.38 -5.47 13.57
C THR A 410 -1.12 -5.27 15.07
N ASP A 411 -0.74 -6.34 15.80
CA ASP A 411 -0.46 -6.26 17.25
C ASP A 411 0.56 -5.16 17.63
N VAL A 412 0.24 -4.45 18.72
CA VAL A 412 0.96 -3.30 19.26
C VAL A 412 2.40 -3.67 19.64
N GLY A 413 2.65 -4.91 20.06
CA GLY A 413 3.99 -5.40 20.38
C GLY A 413 4.97 -5.27 19.20
N TYR A 414 4.54 -5.65 17.98
CA TYR A 414 5.35 -5.50 16.78
C TYR A 414 5.54 -4.02 16.40
N ARG A 415 4.50 -3.19 16.49
CA ARG A 415 4.60 -1.74 16.22
C ARG A 415 5.64 -1.06 17.12
N ILE A 416 5.65 -1.37 18.41
CA ILE A 416 6.63 -0.82 19.37
C ILE A 416 8.04 -1.29 19.02
N LEU A 417 8.24 -2.58 18.74
CA LEU A 417 9.55 -3.13 18.40
C LEU A 417 10.12 -2.48 17.13
N PHE A 418 9.33 -2.39 16.07
CA PHE A 418 9.78 -1.80 14.80
C PHE A 418 9.93 -0.28 14.85
N SER A 419 9.26 0.43 15.78
CA SER A 419 9.45 1.86 15.99
C SER A 419 10.86 2.24 16.46
N PHE A 420 11.63 1.31 17.05
CA PHE A 420 13.04 1.55 17.36
C PHE A 420 13.96 1.55 16.12
N ILE A 421 13.45 1.15 14.94
CA ILE A 421 14.20 1.11 13.68
C ILE A 421 13.78 2.33 12.84
N PRO A 422 14.61 3.38 12.69
CA PRO A 422 14.20 4.62 12.00
C PRO A 422 13.77 4.43 10.54
N MET A 423 14.20 3.32 9.93
CA MET A 423 13.96 2.94 8.54
C MET A 423 12.50 2.50 8.32
N SER A 424 11.88 1.86 9.32
CA SER A 424 10.47 1.45 9.27
C SER A 424 9.56 2.67 9.36
N LEU A 425 9.84 3.57 10.32
CA LEU A 425 9.13 4.82 10.55
C LEU A 425 9.23 5.78 9.35
N PHE A 426 10.37 5.83 8.68
CA PHE A 426 10.53 6.62 7.46
C PHE A 426 9.56 6.17 6.36
N SER A 427 9.48 4.85 6.11
CA SER A 427 8.53 4.30 5.14
C SER A 427 7.08 4.48 5.57
N ALA A 428 6.76 4.23 6.84
CA ALA A 428 5.41 4.41 7.38
C ALA A 428 4.90 5.86 7.20
N GLY A 429 5.73 6.85 7.57
CA GLY A 429 5.38 8.27 7.38
C GLY A 429 5.24 8.67 5.92
N LEU A 430 6.03 8.09 5.00
CA LEU A 430 5.84 8.30 3.56
C LEU A 430 4.53 7.68 3.06
N THR A 431 4.16 6.48 3.53
CA THR A 431 2.89 5.86 3.14
C THR A 431 1.70 6.69 3.62
N THR A 432 1.71 7.21 4.86
CA THR A 432 0.66 8.11 5.35
C THR A 432 0.61 9.43 4.56
N LEU A 433 1.75 10.06 4.27
CA LEU A 433 1.82 11.30 3.46
C LEU A 433 1.41 11.10 1.98
N SER A 434 1.37 9.86 1.50
CA SER A 434 0.89 9.51 0.14
C SER A 434 -0.56 9.03 0.10
N GLN A 435 -1.23 8.97 1.25
CA GLN A 435 -2.67 8.72 1.38
C GLN A 435 -3.47 10.02 1.57
N ALA A 436 -2.81 11.09 2.01
CA ALA A 436 -3.36 12.45 2.16
C ALA A 436 -3.16 13.29 0.88
#